data_AF-A0A8B8NYR3-F1
#
_entry.id   AF-A0A8B8NYR3-F1
#
_cell.length_a   1.000
_cell.length_b   1.000
_cell.length_c   1.000
_cell.angle_alpha   90.00
_cell.angle_beta   90.00
_cell.angle_gamma   90.00
#
_symmetry.space_group_name_H-M   'P 1'
#
loop_
_entity.id
_entity.type
_entity.pdbx_description
1 polymer ?
#
loop_
_entity_poly.entity_id
_entity_poly.type
_entity_poly.pdbx_seq_one_letter_code
_entity_poly.pdbx_strand_id
1 'polypeptide(L)'
;MKLENKDSRYFQSKVNQKSNCSLQTEFHNGDVVGLNAMERANSTLEDFCRSYFMFHEMDVNRPQSFFKYLPVLSFTESYIYQLDNLNERVVQLSASGLPVLKAQSEERDRDLSSELVNAFKGDPFGPLKSLLEFRGLLNDRINEEFKSGEEFWALERKLCSALMHKEAVSVEDVMRAIHLKSFDYRALNLLLYELRGEKVNELHMEFLSISEYLVEISDDLFDYEDDVLDNSFNILRMFVKIYGASAAPTMLAKSITEAEQKYDRLLKALEPQLSAKYQKRCEEATAEGGQMGGPLLGKWSIPPVIVDEESYRSNMRNY
;
A
#
# COMPACT_ATOMS: atom_id res chain seq x y z
N MET A 1 -4.97 -66.37 -12.50
CA MET A 1 -4.07 -66.05 -13.62
C MET A 1 -3.94 -64.53 -13.68
N LYS A 2 -2.96 -63.98 -12.95
CA LYS A 2 -2.62 -62.55 -12.93
C LYS A 2 -1.59 -62.32 -14.03
N LEU A 3 -1.90 -61.44 -14.98
CA LEU A 3 -0.93 -60.93 -15.95
C LEU A 3 -0.47 -59.57 -15.46
N GLU A 4 0.76 -59.53 -14.94
CA GLU A 4 1.49 -58.33 -14.56
C GLU A 4 1.91 -57.57 -15.82
N ASN A 5 1.56 -56.29 -15.89
CA ASN A 5 1.97 -55.40 -16.97
C ASN A 5 3.36 -54.82 -16.64
N LYS A 6 4.32 -55.00 -17.55
CA LYS A 6 5.77 -54.84 -17.34
C LYS A 6 6.31 -53.41 -17.50
N ASP A 7 5.46 -52.40 -17.62
CA ASP A 7 5.90 -51.02 -17.92
C ASP A 7 6.17 -50.12 -16.71
N SER A 8 5.96 -50.61 -15.48
CA SER A 8 6.24 -49.83 -14.26
C SER A 8 7.74 -49.70 -13.90
N ARG A 9 8.65 -50.41 -14.60
CA ARG A 9 10.06 -50.49 -14.20
C ARG A 9 11.02 -49.56 -14.96
N TYR A 10 10.53 -48.79 -15.93
CA TYR A 10 11.35 -47.82 -16.66
C TYR A 10 11.24 -46.38 -16.15
N PHE A 11 10.27 -46.08 -15.28
CA PHE A 11 10.08 -44.74 -14.69
C PHE A 11 10.68 -44.57 -13.29
N GLN A 12 11.20 -45.65 -12.68
CA GLN A 12 11.77 -45.62 -11.32
C GLN A 12 13.29 -45.45 -11.26
N SER A 13 14.00 -45.30 -12.38
CA SER A 13 15.47 -45.26 -12.39
C SER A 13 16.11 -43.88 -12.65
N LYS A 14 15.32 -42.79 -12.69
CA LYS A 14 15.86 -41.41 -12.75
C LYS A 14 15.45 -40.46 -11.61
N VAL A 15 14.87 -40.99 -10.54
CA VAL A 15 14.53 -40.22 -9.31
C VAL A 15 15.70 -40.19 -8.29
N ASN A 16 16.83 -40.83 -8.60
CA ASN A 16 17.99 -40.90 -7.70
C ASN A 16 19.22 -40.14 -8.21
N GLN A 17 19.05 -38.90 -8.66
CA GLN A 17 20.14 -37.92 -8.61
C GLN A 17 19.86 -36.92 -7.49
N LYS A 18 20.57 -37.14 -6.38
CA LYS A 18 20.69 -36.24 -5.23
C LYS A 18 21.08 -34.83 -5.71
N SER A 19 20.10 -33.95 -5.82
CA SER A 19 20.27 -32.56 -5.41
C SER A 19 19.63 -32.43 -4.04
N ASN A 20 20.46 -32.38 -3.00
CA ASN A 20 20.04 -31.97 -1.65
C ASN A 20 19.51 -30.54 -1.74
N CYS A 21 18.25 -30.36 -2.11
CA CYS A 21 17.50 -29.16 -1.78
C CYS A 21 16.84 -29.47 -0.44
N SER A 22 17.58 -29.24 0.62
CA SER A 22 17.07 -29.21 1.99
C SER A 22 16.12 -28.02 2.14
N LEU A 23 14.92 -28.14 1.57
CA LEU A 23 13.75 -27.38 2.00
C LEU A 23 13.21 -28.03 3.28
N GLN A 24 14.03 -27.99 4.33
CA GLN A 24 13.51 -27.86 5.68
C GLN A 24 13.66 -26.38 5.99
N THR A 25 12.69 -25.60 5.50
CA THR A 25 12.47 -24.23 5.95
C THR A 25 12.18 -24.30 7.44
N GLU A 26 13.14 -23.88 8.25
CA GLU A 26 12.85 -23.32 9.57
C GLU A 26 11.97 -22.09 9.30
N PHE A 27 10.66 -22.28 9.27
CA PHE A 27 9.70 -21.19 9.12
C PHE A 27 9.80 -20.33 10.36
N HIS A 28 10.31 -19.11 10.21
CA HIS A 28 10.14 -18.10 11.23
C HIS A 28 8.70 -17.59 11.16
N ASN A 29 8.15 -17.18 12.30
CA ASN A 29 6.75 -16.75 12.44
C ASN A 29 6.36 -15.54 11.54
N GLY A 30 7.35 -14.91 10.88
CA GLY A 30 7.17 -13.81 9.92
C GLY A 30 7.01 -14.24 8.45
N ASP A 31 7.14 -15.53 8.12
CA ASP A 31 7.09 -16.03 6.72
C ASP A 31 5.68 -16.43 6.26
N VAL A 32 4.66 -16.28 7.12
CA VAL A 32 3.27 -16.67 6.84
C VAL A 32 2.40 -15.42 6.74
N VAL A 33 1.67 -15.30 5.62
CA VAL A 33 0.61 -14.30 5.48
C VAL A 33 -0.59 -14.73 6.31
N GLY A 34 -0.99 -13.91 7.26
CA GLY A 34 -2.16 -14.17 8.10
C GLY A 34 -3.47 -14.08 7.32
N LEU A 35 -4.47 -14.88 7.72
CA LEU A 35 -5.81 -14.84 7.12
C LEU A 35 -6.45 -13.45 7.21
N ASN A 36 -6.28 -12.76 8.34
CA ASN A 36 -6.78 -11.39 8.50
C ASN A 36 -6.19 -10.45 7.46
N ALA A 37 -4.88 -10.54 7.19
CA ALA A 37 -4.23 -9.73 6.16
C ALA A 37 -4.83 -10.02 4.78
N MET A 38 -5.11 -11.29 4.46
CA MET A 38 -5.81 -11.65 3.22
C MET A 38 -7.23 -11.11 3.14
N GLU A 39 -7.98 -11.18 4.23
CA GLU A 39 -9.37 -10.69 4.25
C GLU A 39 -9.44 -9.18 4.09
N ARG A 40 -8.48 -8.45 4.67
CA ARG A 40 -8.38 -6.99 4.60
C ARG A 40 -7.86 -6.49 3.27
N ALA A 41 -6.90 -7.20 2.67
CA ALA A 41 -6.40 -6.94 1.32
C ALA A 41 -7.49 -6.98 0.23
N ASN A 42 -8.65 -7.60 0.49
CA ASN A 42 -9.70 -7.76 -0.51
C ASN A 42 -10.26 -6.44 -1.03
N SER A 43 -10.41 -5.41 -0.18
CA SER A 43 -10.91 -4.11 -0.65
C SER A 43 -9.92 -3.44 -1.60
N THR A 44 -8.63 -3.49 -1.25
CA THR A 44 -7.54 -3.00 -2.12
C THR A 44 -7.51 -3.75 -3.44
N LEU A 45 -7.62 -5.08 -3.40
CA LEU A 45 -7.64 -5.90 -4.62
C LEU A 45 -8.87 -5.64 -5.48
N GLU A 46 -10.04 -5.43 -4.88
CA GLU A 46 -11.26 -5.08 -5.60
C GLU A 46 -11.08 -3.73 -6.32
N ASP A 47 -10.63 -2.69 -5.61
CA ASP A 47 -10.37 -1.40 -6.23
C ASP A 47 -9.32 -1.51 -7.34
N PHE A 48 -8.17 -2.15 -7.05
CA PHE A 48 -7.12 -2.40 -8.02
C PHE A 48 -7.67 -3.05 -9.29
N CYS A 49 -8.51 -4.09 -9.15
CA CYS A 49 -9.10 -4.77 -10.31
C CYS A 49 -10.04 -3.85 -11.09
N ARG A 50 -10.85 -3.02 -10.42
CA ARG A 50 -11.79 -2.10 -11.08
C ARG A 50 -11.09 -0.90 -11.73
N SER A 51 -9.95 -0.48 -11.18
CA SER A 51 -9.24 0.73 -11.56
C SER A 51 -8.07 0.46 -12.52
N TYR A 52 -7.33 -0.65 -12.35
CA TYR A 52 -6.11 -0.94 -13.13
C TYR A 52 -6.33 -1.89 -14.30
N PHE A 53 -7.29 -2.84 -14.23
CA PHE A 53 -7.44 -3.83 -15.31
C PHE A 53 -7.72 -3.22 -16.69
N MET A 54 -8.35 -2.05 -16.73
CA MET A 54 -8.57 -1.34 -17.99
C MET A 54 -7.29 -0.90 -18.70
N PHE A 55 -6.22 -0.59 -17.95
CA PHE A 55 -4.87 -0.32 -18.49
C PHE A 55 -4.19 -1.59 -18.98
N HIS A 56 -4.70 -2.75 -18.57
CA HIS A 56 -4.23 -4.06 -18.95
C HIS A 56 -5.10 -4.72 -20.03
N GLU A 57 -6.03 -4.00 -20.66
CA GLU A 57 -7.01 -4.58 -21.60
C GLU A 57 -7.78 -5.78 -21.02
N MET A 58 -7.87 -5.82 -19.68
CA MET A 58 -8.55 -6.85 -18.94
C MET A 58 -9.96 -6.40 -18.59
N ASP A 59 -10.85 -7.39 -18.46
CA ASP A 59 -12.26 -7.18 -18.11
C ASP A 59 -12.54 -7.91 -16.80
N VAL A 60 -12.96 -7.17 -15.79
CA VAL A 60 -13.28 -7.69 -14.44
C VAL A 60 -14.39 -8.74 -14.51
N ASN A 61 -15.24 -8.67 -15.53
CA ASN A 61 -16.36 -9.59 -15.73
C ASN A 61 -15.94 -10.89 -16.45
N ARG A 62 -14.63 -11.11 -16.65
CA ARG A 62 -14.07 -12.35 -17.22
C ARG A 62 -13.32 -13.14 -16.14
N PRO A 63 -13.99 -14.09 -15.47
CA PRO A 63 -13.41 -14.84 -14.35
C PRO A 63 -12.10 -15.53 -14.69
N GLN A 64 -11.92 -16.01 -15.93
CA GLN A 64 -10.69 -16.73 -16.31
C GLN A 64 -9.45 -15.85 -16.19
N SER A 65 -9.54 -14.58 -16.64
CA SER A 65 -8.42 -13.64 -16.56
C SER A 65 -8.16 -13.22 -15.12
N PHE A 66 -9.22 -13.01 -14.34
CA PHE A 66 -9.13 -12.67 -12.92
C PHE A 66 -8.45 -13.78 -12.10
N PHE A 67 -8.98 -15.01 -12.12
CA PHE A 67 -8.46 -16.13 -11.32
C PHE A 67 -7.08 -16.63 -11.76
N LYS A 68 -6.64 -16.28 -12.99
CA LYS A 68 -5.28 -16.59 -13.45
C LYS A 68 -4.21 -15.82 -12.68
N TYR A 69 -4.47 -14.55 -12.37
CA TYR A 69 -3.47 -13.63 -11.80
C TYR A 69 -3.70 -13.35 -10.31
N LEU A 70 -4.95 -13.47 -9.85
CA LEU A 70 -5.34 -13.21 -8.48
C LEU A 70 -4.47 -13.89 -7.41
N PRO A 71 -4.01 -15.16 -7.55
CA PRO A 71 -3.23 -15.79 -6.48
C PRO A 71 -1.93 -15.05 -6.16
N VAL A 72 -1.25 -14.51 -7.17
CA VAL A 72 0.00 -13.75 -6.95
C VAL A 72 -0.32 -12.36 -6.44
N LEU A 73 -1.26 -11.65 -7.07
CA LEU A 73 -1.65 -10.30 -6.65
C LEU A 73 -2.16 -10.29 -5.21
N SER A 74 -3.04 -11.23 -4.87
CA SER A 74 -3.59 -11.36 -3.52
C SER A 74 -2.53 -11.68 -2.49
N PHE A 75 -1.60 -12.60 -2.79
CA PHE A 75 -0.52 -12.91 -1.87
C PHE A 75 0.40 -11.70 -1.63
N THR A 76 0.79 -10.99 -2.71
CA THR A 76 1.64 -9.80 -2.63
C THR A 76 0.97 -8.71 -1.80
N GLU A 77 -0.28 -8.37 -2.11
CA GLU A 77 -1.03 -7.34 -1.39
C GLU A 77 -1.20 -7.70 0.09
N SER A 78 -1.59 -8.94 0.38
CA SER A 78 -1.75 -9.39 1.77
C SER A 78 -0.44 -9.35 2.55
N TYR A 79 0.69 -9.60 1.88
CA TYR A 79 2.01 -9.51 2.49
C TYR A 79 2.37 -8.05 2.80
N ILE A 80 2.14 -7.13 1.85
CA ILE A 80 2.36 -5.69 2.04
C ILE A 80 1.49 -5.17 3.18
N TYR A 81 0.18 -5.46 3.15
CA TYR A 81 -0.76 -5.07 4.19
C TYR A 81 -0.33 -5.55 5.59
N GLN A 82 0.20 -6.78 5.69
CA GLN A 82 0.73 -7.27 6.96
C GLN A 82 1.91 -6.42 7.46
N LEU A 83 2.81 -5.98 6.56
CA LEU A 83 3.91 -5.09 6.91
C LEU A 83 3.43 -3.68 7.28
N ASP A 84 2.43 -3.14 6.57
CA ASP A 84 1.84 -1.83 6.89
C ASP A 84 1.29 -1.83 8.33
N ASN A 85 0.51 -2.84 8.70
CA ASN A 85 0.02 -2.98 10.08
C ASN A 85 1.14 -3.06 11.12
N LEU A 86 2.25 -3.74 10.80
CA LEU A 86 3.40 -3.80 11.71
C LEU A 86 4.05 -2.42 11.84
N ASN A 87 4.15 -1.66 10.75
CA ASN A 87 4.70 -0.32 10.75
C ASN A 87 3.81 0.67 11.54
N GLU A 88 2.49 0.66 11.33
CA GLU A 88 1.53 1.49 12.08
C GLU A 88 1.64 1.24 13.59
N ARG A 89 1.74 -0.03 14.00
CA ARG A 89 1.95 -0.40 15.42
C ARG A 89 3.26 0.18 15.97
N VAL A 90 4.32 0.23 15.18
CA VAL A 90 5.59 0.85 15.58
C VAL A 90 5.43 2.36 15.78
N VAL A 91 4.68 3.05 14.91
CA VAL A 91 4.36 4.48 15.03
C VAL A 91 3.58 4.74 16.33
N GLN A 92 2.54 3.96 16.60
CA GLN A 92 1.69 4.10 17.79
C GLN A 92 2.45 3.84 19.11
N LEU A 93 3.30 2.80 19.14
CA LEU A 93 4.14 2.50 20.31
C LEU A 93 5.14 3.63 20.59
N SER A 94 5.69 4.25 19.54
CA SER A 94 6.62 5.38 19.67
C SER A 94 5.94 6.64 20.19
N ALA A 95 4.67 6.87 19.84
CA ALA A 95 3.88 8.03 20.28
C ALA A 95 3.47 7.97 21.76
N SER A 96 3.34 6.77 22.34
CA SER A 96 2.66 6.59 23.62
C SER A 96 3.48 7.00 24.86
N GLY A 97 4.80 7.18 24.76
CA GLY A 97 5.67 7.70 25.84
C GLY A 97 5.68 6.94 27.19
N LEU A 98 4.78 5.97 27.44
CA LEU A 98 4.69 5.16 28.66
C LEU A 98 4.08 3.76 28.37
N PRO A 99 4.42 2.74 29.21
CA PRO A 99 3.97 1.36 29.07
C PRO A 99 2.48 1.24 29.44
N VAL A 100 1.62 0.99 28.48
CA VAL A 100 0.19 0.69 28.73
C VAL A 100 -0.16 -0.49 27.83
N LEU A 101 0.12 -1.72 28.27
CA LEU A 101 -0.84 -2.57 29.00
C LEU A 101 -0.23 -3.23 30.26
N LYS A 102 -0.01 -2.49 31.35
CA LYS A 102 0.12 -3.13 32.67
C LYS A 102 -1.26 -3.47 33.24
N ALA A 103 -1.83 -4.55 32.72
CA ALA A 103 -2.62 -5.51 33.50
C ALA A 103 -2.97 -6.75 32.65
N GLN A 104 -1.97 -7.45 32.08
CA GLN A 104 -1.94 -8.93 31.96
C GLN A 104 -0.79 -9.52 31.10
N SER A 105 0.14 -8.74 30.50
CA SER A 105 1.12 -9.37 29.60
C SER A 105 2.47 -8.65 29.42
N GLU A 106 3.20 -8.40 30.51
CA GLU A 106 4.55 -7.79 30.47
C GLU A 106 5.62 -8.62 29.72
N GLU A 107 5.35 -9.88 29.40
CA GLU A 107 6.22 -10.73 28.56
C GLU A 107 5.84 -10.65 27.07
N ARG A 108 4.55 -10.76 26.71
CA ARG A 108 4.10 -10.67 25.30
C ARG A 108 4.39 -9.31 24.67
N ASP A 109 4.23 -8.21 25.42
CA ASP A 109 4.47 -6.88 24.87
C ASP A 109 5.96 -6.64 24.57
N ARG A 110 6.86 -7.20 25.39
CA ARG A 110 8.31 -7.15 25.15
C ARG A 110 8.73 -8.02 23.96
N ASP A 111 8.13 -9.20 23.83
CA ASP A 111 8.38 -10.11 22.70
C ASP A 111 7.88 -9.50 21.38
N LEU A 112 6.66 -8.94 21.37
CA LEU A 112 6.09 -8.21 20.24
C LEU A 112 6.93 -6.98 19.84
N SER A 113 7.41 -6.21 20.81
CA SER A 113 8.31 -5.07 20.56
C SER A 113 9.62 -5.52 19.90
N SER A 114 10.16 -6.66 20.35
CA SER A 114 11.38 -7.26 19.79
C SER A 114 11.15 -7.80 18.38
N GLU A 115 10.05 -8.52 18.14
CA GLU A 115 9.66 -9.04 16.82
C GLU A 115 9.43 -7.92 15.80
N LEU A 116 8.68 -6.87 16.18
CA LEU A 116 8.44 -5.68 15.34
C LEU A 116 9.74 -4.98 14.95
N VAL A 117 10.61 -4.75 15.93
CA VAL A 117 11.90 -4.10 15.71
C VAL A 117 12.81 -4.99 14.86
N ASN A 118 12.73 -6.32 14.98
CA ASN A 118 13.52 -7.23 14.15
C ASN A 118 13.00 -7.30 12.71
N ALA A 119 11.68 -7.24 12.49
CA ALA A 119 11.07 -7.25 11.16
C ALA A 119 11.57 -6.07 10.29
N PHE A 120 11.70 -4.87 10.88
CA PHE A 120 12.17 -3.67 10.16
C PHE A 120 13.67 -3.37 10.28
N LYS A 121 14.43 -4.13 11.10
CA LYS A 121 15.90 -4.06 11.11
C LYS A 121 16.54 -4.85 9.96
N GLY A 122 15.81 -5.80 9.38
CA GLY A 122 16.22 -6.60 8.23
C GLY A 122 15.69 -6.04 6.91
N ASP A 123 15.64 -6.90 5.87
CA ASP A 123 14.91 -6.64 4.63
C ASP A 123 13.47 -7.16 4.79
N PRO A 124 12.47 -6.29 5.08
CA PRO A 124 11.10 -6.73 5.35
C PRO A 124 10.46 -7.40 4.13
N PHE A 125 10.93 -7.05 2.92
CA PHE A 125 10.48 -7.64 1.67
C PHE A 125 11.30 -8.87 1.24
N GLY A 126 12.36 -9.24 1.97
CA GLY A 126 13.25 -10.34 1.61
C GLY A 126 12.51 -11.65 1.26
N PRO A 127 11.56 -12.12 2.09
CA PRO A 127 10.75 -13.29 1.77
C PRO A 127 9.92 -13.14 0.49
N LEU A 128 9.24 -12.01 0.30
CA LEU A 128 8.44 -11.73 -0.90
C LEU A 128 9.32 -11.63 -2.15
N LYS A 129 10.44 -10.90 -2.09
CA LYS A 129 11.44 -10.78 -3.16
C LYS A 129 11.94 -12.17 -3.57
N SER A 130 12.31 -13.01 -2.61
CA SER A 130 12.78 -14.39 -2.88
C SER A 130 11.73 -15.24 -3.57
N LEU A 131 10.46 -15.14 -3.16
CA LEU A 131 9.35 -15.85 -3.79
C LEU A 131 9.12 -15.38 -5.24
N LEU A 132 9.11 -14.06 -5.47
CA LEU A 132 8.90 -13.49 -6.80
C LEU A 132 10.08 -13.81 -7.73
N GLU A 133 11.31 -13.79 -7.24
CA GLU A 133 12.51 -14.20 -7.98
C GLU A 133 12.42 -15.68 -8.39
N PHE A 134 12.06 -16.57 -7.45
CA PHE A 134 11.87 -17.99 -7.75
C PHE A 134 10.79 -18.23 -8.81
N ARG A 135 9.77 -17.38 -8.88
CA ARG A 135 8.69 -17.42 -9.89
C ARG A 135 9.09 -16.75 -11.22
N GLY A 136 10.28 -16.12 -11.29
CA GLY A 136 10.72 -15.34 -12.45
C GLY A 136 9.92 -14.05 -12.66
N LEU A 137 9.32 -13.51 -11.60
CA LEU A 137 8.47 -12.30 -11.63
C LEU A 137 9.17 -11.06 -11.06
N LEU A 138 10.25 -11.23 -10.30
CA LEU A 138 10.99 -10.09 -9.75
C LEU A 138 11.83 -9.43 -10.85
N ASN A 139 11.70 -8.12 -10.99
CA ASN A 139 12.55 -7.28 -11.84
C ASN A 139 13.03 -6.04 -11.06
N ASP A 140 13.91 -5.25 -11.67
CA ASP A 140 14.50 -4.07 -11.01
C ASP A 140 13.43 -3.04 -10.60
N ARG A 141 12.38 -2.84 -11.42
CA ARG A 141 11.32 -1.86 -11.14
C ARG A 141 10.44 -2.28 -9.97
N ILE A 142 10.06 -3.55 -9.88
CA ILE A 142 9.30 -4.09 -8.74
C ILE A 142 10.14 -3.97 -7.46
N ASN A 143 11.45 -4.24 -7.55
CA ASN A 143 12.36 -4.07 -6.43
C ASN A 143 12.51 -2.59 -6.01
N GLU A 144 12.46 -1.64 -6.95
CA GLU A 144 12.42 -0.20 -6.67
C GLU A 144 11.12 0.22 -5.97
N GLU A 145 9.97 -0.37 -6.31
CA GLU A 145 8.72 -0.11 -5.59
C GLU A 145 8.76 -0.66 -4.16
N PHE A 146 9.36 -1.81 -3.91
CA PHE A 146 9.57 -2.30 -2.55
C PHE A 146 10.50 -1.38 -1.73
N LYS A 147 11.59 -0.89 -2.33
CA LYS A 147 12.45 0.11 -1.68
C LYS A 147 11.69 1.41 -1.40
N SER A 148 10.78 1.79 -2.28
CA SER A 148 9.90 2.94 -2.11
C SER A 148 8.97 2.76 -0.91
N GLY A 149 8.41 1.56 -0.71
CA GLY A 149 7.64 1.21 0.49
C GLY A 149 8.49 1.26 1.77
N GLU A 150 9.71 0.72 1.73
CA GLU A 150 10.65 0.81 2.86
C GLU A 150 10.97 2.28 3.22
N GLU A 151 11.19 3.13 2.22
CA GLU A 151 11.42 4.57 2.39
C GLU A 151 10.18 5.28 2.94
N PHE A 152 8.99 4.96 2.43
CA PHE A 152 7.72 5.50 2.93
C PHE A 152 7.53 5.21 4.42
N TRP A 153 7.65 3.94 4.84
CA TRP A 153 7.52 3.57 6.26
C TRP A 153 8.54 4.28 7.15
N ALA A 154 9.77 4.48 6.66
CA ALA A 154 10.77 5.24 7.39
C ALA A 154 10.40 6.72 7.53
N LEU A 155 9.88 7.33 6.46
CA LEU A 155 9.41 8.71 6.47
C LEU A 155 8.19 8.88 7.38
N GLU A 156 7.21 7.99 7.31
CA GLU A 156 6.04 8.02 8.18
C GLU A 156 6.44 8.00 9.65
N ARG A 157 7.27 7.03 10.07
CA ARG A 157 7.78 6.96 11.45
C ARG A 157 8.49 8.24 11.86
N LYS A 158 9.33 8.80 10.97
CA LYS A 158 10.07 10.05 11.22
C LYS A 158 9.11 11.23 11.40
N LEU A 159 8.15 11.40 10.50
CA LEU A 159 7.23 12.54 10.45
C LEU A 159 6.25 12.50 11.63
N CYS A 160 5.65 11.35 11.90
CA CYS A 160 4.72 11.18 13.02
C CYS A 160 5.42 11.32 14.38
N SER A 161 6.68 10.86 14.50
CA SER A 161 7.51 11.10 15.68
C SER A 161 7.81 12.60 15.88
N ALA A 162 8.18 13.30 14.79
CA ALA A 162 8.44 14.74 14.84
C ALA A 162 7.22 15.55 15.28
N LEU A 163 6.00 15.16 14.86
CA LEU A 163 4.75 15.78 15.34
C LEU A 163 4.59 15.63 16.85
N MET A 164 4.76 14.40 17.37
CA MET A 164 4.62 14.10 18.81
C MET A 164 5.63 14.85 19.67
N HIS A 165 6.87 14.96 19.21
CA HIS A 165 7.94 15.66 19.93
C HIS A 165 7.99 17.17 19.63
N LYS A 166 7.02 17.67 18.86
CA LYS A 166 6.90 19.09 18.46
C LYS A 166 8.13 19.59 17.68
N GLU A 167 8.87 18.69 17.05
CA GLU A 167 10.07 18.98 16.24
C GLU A 167 9.72 19.60 14.89
N ALA A 168 10.72 20.11 14.16
CA ALA A 168 10.52 20.65 12.82
C ALA A 168 10.27 19.54 11.80
N VAL A 169 9.38 19.80 10.84
CA VAL A 169 9.06 18.89 9.74
C VAL A 169 9.51 19.52 8.42
N SER A 170 10.15 18.74 7.55
CA SER A 170 10.56 19.16 6.22
C SER A 170 9.43 18.97 5.21
N VAL A 171 9.21 19.97 4.36
CA VAL A 171 8.24 19.86 3.26
C VAL A 171 8.68 18.81 2.24
N GLU A 172 9.98 18.69 2.00
CA GLU A 172 10.54 17.72 1.07
C GLU A 172 10.25 16.27 1.51
N ASP A 173 10.44 15.97 2.80
CA ASP A 173 10.11 14.66 3.37
C ASP A 173 8.60 14.36 3.28
N VAL A 174 7.76 15.35 3.56
CA VAL A 174 6.30 15.21 3.52
C VAL A 174 5.82 14.96 2.10
N MET A 175 6.32 15.74 1.14
CA MET A 175 5.99 15.57 -0.27
C MET A 175 6.53 14.24 -0.82
N ARG A 176 7.70 13.79 -0.34
CA ARG A 176 8.23 12.47 -0.68
C ARG A 176 7.33 11.37 -0.14
N ALA A 177 6.91 11.44 1.13
CA ALA A 177 6.07 10.43 1.76
C ALA A 177 4.74 10.24 1.01
N ILE A 178 4.00 11.32 0.72
CA ILE A 178 2.72 11.22 0.00
C ILE A 178 2.88 10.64 -1.42
N HIS A 179 4.00 10.92 -2.10
CA HIS A 179 4.29 10.33 -3.41
C HIS A 179 4.67 8.84 -3.34
N LEU A 180 5.12 8.37 -2.19
CA LEU A 180 5.51 6.97 -2.02
C LEU A 180 4.38 6.09 -1.47
N LYS A 181 3.33 6.69 -0.87
CA LYS A 181 2.26 6.00 -0.13
C LYS A 181 1.63 4.85 -0.93
N SER A 182 1.27 5.06 -2.19
CA SER A 182 0.66 4.04 -3.08
C SER A 182 1.69 3.11 -3.78
N PHE A 183 2.80 2.75 -3.14
CA PHE A 183 3.82 1.87 -3.75
C PHE A 183 3.29 0.44 -3.99
N ASP A 184 2.34 0.00 -3.18
CA ASP A 184 1.63 -1.27 -3.25
C ASP A 184 0.87 -1.41 -4.57
N TYR A 185 0.05 -0.42 -4.94
CA TYR A 185 -0.64 -0.37 -6.23
C TYR A 185 0.33 -0.39 -7.41
N ARG A 186 1.45 0.33 -7.30
CA ARG A 186 2.50 0.35 -8.34
C ARG A 186 3.21 -1.01 -8.47
N ALA A 187 3.49 -1.67 -7.35
CA ALA A 187 4.05 -3.02 -7.33
C ALA A 187 3.07 -4.04 -7.94
N LEU A 188 1.78 -3.99 -7.58
CA LEU A 188 0.73 -4.83 -8.16
C LEU A 188 0.57 -4.60 -9.67
N ASN A 189 0.63 -3.33 -10.12
CA ASN A 189 0.54 -2.97 -11.52
C ASN A 189 1.70 -3.55 -12.34
N LEU A 190 2.93 -3.39 -11.85
CA LEU A 190 4.13 -3.96 -12.47
C LEU A 190 4.09 -5.49 -12.49
N LEU A 191 3.67 -6.11 -11.38
CA LEU A 191 3.49 -7.57 -11.30
C LEU A 191 2.46 -8.05 -12.33
N LEU A 192 1.37 -7.31 -12.56
CA LEU A 192 0.39 -7.68 -13.56
C LEU A 192 0.95 -7.61 -14.99
N TYR A 193 1.81 -6.64 -15.30
CA TYR A 193 2.54 -6.62 -16.57
C TYR A 193 3.43 -7.87 -16.74
N GLU A 194 4.21 -8.22 -15.72
CA GLU A 194 5.09 -9.40 -15.74
C GLU A 194 4.31 -10.71 -15.87
N LEU A 195 3.23 -10.86 -15.11
CA LEU A 195 2.34 -12.03 -15.17
C LEU A 195 1.69 -12.21 -16.55
N ARG A 196 1.50 -11.12 -17.29
CA ARG A 196 0.96 -11.12 -18.65
C ARG A 196 2.03 -11.28 -19.72
N GLY A 197 3.31 -11.06 -19.38
CA GLY A 197 4.41 -11.01 -20.35
C GLY A 197 4.32 -9.81 -21.28
N GLU A 198 3.73 -8.71 -20.80
CA GLU A 198 3.51 -7.49 -21.56
C GLU A 198 4.55 -6.43 -21.17
N LYS A 199 4.86 -5.53 -22.11
CA LYS A 199 5.75 -4.40 -21.81
C LYS A 199 5.00 -3.34 -21.01
N VAL A 200 5.66 -2.80 -20.00
CA VAL A 200 5.13 -1.66 -19.23
C VAL A 200 4.91 -0.46 -20.15
N ASN A 201 3.74 0.15 -20.05
CA ASN A 201 3.42 1.39 -20.74
C ASN A 201 3.74 2.59 -19.85
N GLU A 202 4.81 3.33 -20.17
CA GLU A 202 5.27 4.46 -19.34
C GLU A 202 4.25 5.60 -19.24
N LEU A 203 3.44 5.83 -20.27
CA LEU A 203 2.39 6.85 -20.20
C LEU A 203 1.32 6.44 -19.19
N HIS A 204 0.95 5.16 -19.15
CA HIS A 204 0.01 4.63 -18.16
C HIS A 204 0.59 4.73 -16.74
N MET A 205 1.86 4.37 -16.56
CA MET A 205 2.55 4.51 -15.26
C MET A 205 2.58 5.97 -14.79
N GLU A 206 2.93 6.92 -15.67
CA GLU A 206 2.97 8.33 -15.31
C GLU A 206 1.57 8.86 -14.98
N PHE A 207 0.56 8.51 -15.77
CA PHE A 207 -0.83 8.89 -15.49
C PHE A 207 -1.30 8.37 -14.13
N LEU A 208 -1.14 7.08 -13.88
CA LEU A 208 -1.55 6.43 -12.63
C LEU A 208 -0.83 7.04 -11.44
N SER A 209 0.47 7.32 -11.52
CA SER A 209 1.22 7.95 -10.42
C SER A 209 0.65 9.31 -9.96
N ILE A 210 0.09 10.09 -10.88
CA ILE A 210 -0.53 11.38 -10.53
C ILE A 210 -1.95 11.18 -10.02
N SER A 211 -2.67 10.20 -10.56
CA SER A 211 -3.99 9.86 -10.06
C SER A 211 -3.95 9.30 -8.65
N GLU A 212 -3.03 8.37 -8.38
CA GLU A 212 -2.71 7.83 -7.05
C GLU A 212 -2.44 8.97 -6.06
N TYR A 213 -1.53 9.90 -6.40
CA TYR A 213 -1.25 11.05 -5.55
C TYR A 213 -2.48 11.89 -5.20
N LEU A 214 -3.41 12.10 -6.14
CA LEU A 214 -4.65 12.83 -5.88
C LEU A 214 -5.60 12.00 -4.98
N VAL A 215 -5.70 10.69 -5.21
CA VAL A 215 -6.50 9.79 -4.37
C VAL A 215 -5.97 9.79 -2.94
N GLU A 216 -4.66 9.68 -2.74
CA GLU A 216 -4.06 9.71 -1.39
C GLU A 216 -4.35 11.02 -0.64
N ILE A 217 -4.34 12.17 -1.34
CA ILE A 217 -4.75 13.44 -0.72
C ILE A 217 -6.24 13.41 -0.38
N SER A 218 -7.07 12.85 -1.25
CA SER A 218 -8.52 12.74 -0.98
C SER A 218 -8.79 11.89 0.26
N ASP A 219 -8.11 10.75 0.39
CA ASP A 219 -8.24 9.83 1.52
C ASP A 219 -7.73 10.50 2.80
N ASP A 220 -6.54 11.13 2.78
CA ASP A 220 -6.04 11.91 3.91
C ASP A 220 -7.02 13.04 4.33
N LEU A 221 -7.69 13.70 3.39
CA LEU A 221 -8.67 14.73 3.74
C LEU A 221 -9.95 14.16 4.35
N PHE A 222 -10.34 12.94 3.95
CA PHE A 222 -11.49 12.23 4.49
C PHE A 222 -11.20 11.67 5.89
N ASP A 223 -10.05 11.05 6.07
CA ASP A 223 -9.62 10.38 7.32
C ASP A 223 -8.90 11.33 8.30
N TYR A 224 -8.84 12.64 8.00
CA TYR A 224 -8.06 13.63 8.75
C TYR A 224 -8.24 13.57 10.27
N GLU A 225 -9.48 13.44 10.75
CA GLU A 225 -9.77 13.40 12.18
C GLU A 225 -9.26 12.10 12.82
N ASP A 226 -9.47 10.96 12.16
CA ASP A 226 -9.03 9.65 12.63
C ASP A 226 -7.50 9.53 12.60
N ASP A 227 -6.85 10.05 11.55
CA ASP A 227 -5.39 10.15 11.48
C ASP A 227 -4.81 11.02 12.60
N VAL A 228 -5.47 12.13 12.92
CA VAL A 228 -5.14 12.94 14.10
C VAL A 228 -5.40 12.17 15.40
N LEU A 229 -6.27 11.17 15.47
CA LEU A 229 -6.45 10.38 16.70
C LEU A 229 -5.41 9.26 16.82
N ASP A 230 -5.01 8.66 15.70
CA ASP A 230 -4.13 7.49 15.65
C ASP A 230 -2.65 7.84 15.50
N ASN A 231 -2.34 9.11 15.23
CA ASN A 231 -0.98 9.58 14.94
C ASN A 231 -0.39 8.96 13.65
N SER A 232 -1.25 8.77 12.65
CA SER A 232 -0.90 8.27 11.32
C SER A 232 -0.36 9.38 10.41
N PHE A 233 0.34 9.07 9.33
CA PHE A 233 0.73 10.11 8.39
C PHE A 233 -0.53 10.73 7.74
N ASN A 234 -0.54 12.07 7.59
CA ASN A 234 -1.60 12.77 6.89
C ASN A 234 -1.08 14.11 6.35
N ILE A 235 -1.28 14.37 5.06
CA ILE A 235 -0.73 15.54 4.37
C ILE A 235 -1.18 16.87 4.97
N LEU A 236 -2.45 16.99 5.38
CA LEU A 236 -2.97 18.21 5.98
C LEU A 236 -2.36 18.45 7.36
N ARG A 237 -2.24 17.41 8.20
CA ARG A 237 -1.54 17.52 9.50
C ARG A 237 -0.12 18.04 9.34
N MET A 238 0.60 17.49 8.37
CA MET A 238 1.97 17.90 8.06
C MET A 238 2.04 19.34 7.56
N PHE A 239 1.11 19.75 6.69
CA PHE A 239 1.05 21.11 6.17
C PHE A 239 0.73 22.12 7.28
N VAL A 240 -0.15 21.78 8.22
CA VAL A 240 -0.45 22.59 9.40
C VAL A 240 0.79 22.78 10.27
N LYS A 241 1.59 21.72 10.44
CA LYS A 241 2.86 21.81 11.17
C LYS A 241 3.90 22.73 10.49
N ILE A 242 3.98 22.70 9.16
CA ILE A 242 4.96 23.48 8.39
C ILE A 242 4.54 24.94 8.23
N TYR A 243 3.29 25.17 7.80
CA TYR A 243 2.80 26.48 7.37
C TYR A 243 1.91 27.18 8.40
N GLY A 244 1.48 26.46 9.44
CA GLY A 244 0.49 26.94 10.41
C GLY A 244 -0.95 26.81 9.90
N ALA A 245 -1.89 26.81 10.83
CA ALA A 245 -3.31 26.53 10.57
C ALA A 245 -3.97 27.48 9.55
N SER A 246 -3.51 28.73 9.45
CA SER A 246 -4.08 29.72 8.52
C SER A 246 -3.62 29.54 7.09
N ALA A 247 -2.38 29.12 6.85
CA ALA A 247 -1.79 29.02 5.52
C ALA A 247 -1.85 27.60 4.94
N ALA A 248 -1.92 26.56 5.79
CA ALA A 248 -1.90 25.17 5.37
C ALA A 248 -2.98 24.80 4.33
N PRO A 249 -4.27 25.17 4.49
CA PRO A 249 -5.29 24.86 3.49
C PRO A 249 -4.99 25.49 2.12
N THR A 250 -4.49 26.73 2.10
CA THR A 250 -4.14 27.41 0.84
C THR A 250 -2.92 26.77 0.17
N MET A 251 -1.92 26.36 0.95
CA MET A 251 -0.74 25.67 0.41
C MET A 251 -1.12 24.29 -0.15
N LEU A 252 -1.98 23.54 0.54
CA LEU A 252 -2.44 22.24 0.05
C LEU A 252 -3.29 22.37 -1.22
N ALA A 253 -4.21 23.33 -1.26
CA ALA A 253 -5.01 23.62 -2.46
C ALA A 253 -4.14 23.97 -3.67
N LYS A 254 -3.01 24.66 -3.46
CA LYS A 254 -2.05 24.95 -4.52
C LYS A 254 -1.40 23.66 -5.04
N SER A 255 -0.93 22.78 -4.16
CA SER A 255 -0.34 21.48 -4.55
C SER A 255 -1.33 20.60 -5.30
N ILE A 256 -2.60 20.56 -4.86
CA ILE A 256 -3.69 19.87 -5.55
C ILE A 256 -3.87 20.45 -6.96
N THR A 257 -3.98 21.77 -7.10
CA THR A 257 -4.17 22.43 -8.39
C THR A 257 -3.05 22.10 -9.39
N GLU A 258 -1.80 22.08 -8.94
CA GLU A 258 -0.65 21.72 -9.78
C GLU A 258 -0.71 20.26 -10.25
N ALA A 259 -1.12 19.35 -9.37
CA ALA A 259 -1.31 17.94 -9.70
C ALA A 259 -2.50 17.71 -10.64
N GLU A 260 -3.64 18.39 -10.44
CA GLU A 260 -4.81 18.35 -11.34
C GLU A 260 -4.44 18.83 -12.75
N GLN A 261 -3.64 19.89 -12.88
CA GLN A 261 -3.15 20.35 -14.18
C GLN A 261 -2.25 19.31 -14.87
N LYS A 262 -1.47 18.53 -14.10
CA LYS A 262 -0.69 17.42 -14.66
C LYS A 262 -1.59 16.25 -15.04
N TYR A 263 -2.53 15.88 -14.18
CA TYR A 263 -3.56 14.87 -14.42
C TYR A 263 -4.31 15.15 -15.72
N ASP A 264 -4.86 16.35 -15.89
CA ASP A 264 -5.60 16.77 -17.08
C ASP A 264 -4.79 16.67 -18.38
N ARG A 265 -3.49 16.98 -18.31
CA ARG A 265 -2.59 16.86 -19.47
C ARG A 265 -2.36 15.40 -19.84
N LEU A 266 -2.13 14.53 -18.85
CA LEU A 266 -1.89 13.10 -19.06
C LEU A 266 -3.17 12.37 -19.50
N LEU A 267 -4.31 12.71 -18.90
CA LEU A 267 -5.62 12.14 -19.26
C LEU A 267 -5.98 12.38 -20.74
N LYS A 268 -5.60 13.54 -21.28
CA LYS A 268 -5.77 13.89 -22.70
C LYS A 268 -4.77 13.17 -23.63
N ALA A 269 -3.66 12.71 -23.08
CA ALA A 269 -2.65 11.96 -23.83
C ALA A 269 -2.97 10.45 -23.89
N LEU A 270 -3.78 9.93 -22.96
CA LEU A 270 -4.26 8.54 -22.99
C LEU A 270 -5.11 8.23 -24.23
N GLU A 271 -5.25 6.94 -24.53
CA GLU A 271 -6.17 6.46 -25.55
C GLU A 271 -7.61 6.92 -25.22
N PRO A 272 -8.37 7.48 -26.17
CA PRO A 272 -9.68 8.08 -25.88
C PRO A 272 -10.67 7.14 -25.18
N GLN A 273 -10.65 5.86 -25.53
CA GLN A 273 -11.50 4.86 -24.91
C GLN A 273 -11.08 4.54 -23.46
N LEU A 274 -9.77 4.52 -23.20
CA LEU A 274 -9.23 4.27 -21.86
C LEU A 274 -9.52 5.47 -20.95
N SER A 275 -9.27 6.69 -21.45
CA SER A 275 -9.58 7.95 -20.77
C SER A 275 -11.06 8.01 -20.35
N ALA A 276 -11.99 7.70 -21.26
CA ALA A 276 -13.42 7.68 -20.97
C ALA A 276 -13.83 6.61 -19.95
N LYS A 277 -13.22 5.41 -20.02
CA LYS A 277 -13.46 4.34 -19.03
C LYS A 277 -12.96 4.73 -17.64
N TYR A 278 -11.78 5.33 -17.58
CA TYR A 278 -11.18 5.76 -16.32
C TYR A 278 -12.00 6.86 -15.65
N GLN A 279 -12.41 7.87 -16.42
CA GLN A 279 -13.32 8.93 -15.93
C GLN A 279 -14.61 8.34 -15.35
N LYS A 280 -15.22 7.38 -16.05
CA LYS A 280 -16.42 6.69 -15.55
C LYS A 280 -16.15 5.95 -14.23
N ARG A 281 -15.00 5.27 -14.11
CA ARG A 281 -14.61 4.60 -12.85
C ARG A 281 -14.45 5.60 -11.71
N CYS A 282 -13.87 6.77 -11.95
CA CYS A 282 -13.78 7.84 -10.95
C CYS A 282 -15.17 8.27 -10.46
N GLU A 283 -16.13 8.48 -11.38
CA GLU A 283 -17.53 8.80 -11.02
C GLU A 283 -18.17 7.69 -10.16
N GLU A 284 -17.96 6.42 -10.53
CA GLU A 284 -18.44 5.27 -9.77
C GLU A 284 -17.83 5.22 -8.35
N ALA A 285 -16.52 5.45 -8.22
CA ALA A 285 -15.82 5.47 -6.94
C ALA A 285 -16.34 6.59 -6.02
N THR A 286 -16.50 7.80 -6.56
CA THR A 286 -17.06 8.94 -5.82
C THR A 286 -18.48 8.67 -5.33
N ALA A 287 -19.31 8.01 -6.14
CA ALA A 287 -20.67 7.64 -5.76
C ALA A 287 -20.70 6.54 -4.68
N GLU A 288 -19.81 5.56 -4.76
CA GLU A 288 -19.64 4.50 -3.75
C GLU A 288 -19.21 5.08 -2.40
N GLY A 289 -18.38 6.13 -2.41
CA GLY A 289 -18.01 6.93 -1.23
C GLY A 289 -19.11 7.86 -0.70
N GLY A 290 -20.33 7.79 -1.25
CA GLY A 290 -21.49 8.53 -0.75
C GLY A 290 -21.63 9.98 -1.25
N GLN A 291 -20.78 10.44 -2.16
CA GLN A 291 -20.91 11.77 -2.77
C GLN A 291 -21.82 11.71 -4.01
N MET A 292 -23.02 12.30 -3.92
CA MET A 292 -23.94 12.43 -5.06
C MET A 292 -23.65 13.70 -5.88
N GLY A 293 -22.95 13.55 -7.00
CA GLY A 293 -22.84 14.55 -8.07
C GLY A 293 -21.82 15.66 -7.81
N GLY A 294 -20.83 15.76 -8.70
CA GLY A 294 -19.77 16.77 -8.67
C GLY A 294 -18.88 16.69 -9.91
N PRO A 295 -17.82 17.52 -10.00
CA PRO A 295 -16.79 17.39 -11.04
C PRO A 295 -16.20 15.96 -11.09
N LEU A 296 -15.61 15.57 -12.22
CA LEU A 296 -15.02 14.24 -12.45
C LEU A 296 -13.98 13.79 -11.41
N LEU A 297 -13.37 14.74 -10.70
CA LEU A 297 -12.39 14.52 -9.62
C LEU A 297 -12.98 14.78 -8.22
N GLY A 298 -14.31 14.90 -8.10
CA GLY A 298 -14.98 15.37 -6.89
C GLY A 298 -14.81 16.87 -6.65
N LYS A 299 -15.42 17.36 -5.57
CA LYS A 299 -15.15 18.72 -5.07
C LYS A 299 -14.28 18.59 -3.83
N TRP A 300 -13.05 19.10 -3.89
CA TRP A 300 -12.16 19.13 -2.73
C TRP A 300 -12.83 19.84 -1.56
N SER A 301 -12.90 19.14 -0.43
CA SER A 301 -13.38 19.66 0.84
C SER A 301 -12.26 19.50 1.86
N ILE A 302 -11.49 20.56 2.06
CA ILE A 302 -10.46 20.56 3.11
C ILE A 302 -11.18 20.70 4.46
N PRO A 303 -11.04 19.73 5.38
CA PRO A 303 -11.73 19.76 6.67
C PRO A 303 -11.22 20.92 7.54
N PRO A 304 -11.99 21.31 8.57
CA PRO A 304 -11.53 22.29 9.55
C PRO A 304 -10.22 21.84 10.21
N VAL A 305 -9.22 22.71 10.20
CA VAL A 305 -7.90 22.40 10.76
C VAL A 305 -7.97 22.23 12.28
N ILE A 306 -7.41 21.12 12.77
CA ILE A 306 -7.16 20.88 14.19
C ILE A 306 -5.87 21.59 14.59
N VAL A 307 -6.01 22.69 15.34
CA VAL A 307 -4.88 23.57 15.73
C VAL A 307 -4.05 22.96 16.87
N ASP A 308 -4.71 22.25 17.79
CA ASP A 308 -4.08 21.61 18.94
C ASP A 308 -4.49 20.13 18.98
N GLU A 309 -3.66 19.28 18.38
CA GLU A 309 -3.88 17.83 18.34
C GLU A 309 -3.87 17.21 19.75
N GLU A 310 -3.09 17.76 20.70
CA GLU A 310 -2.99 17.24 22.06
C GLU A 310 -4.32 17.47 22.81
N SER A 311 -4.87 18.67 22.70
CA SER A 311 -6.21 18.99 23.22
C SER A 311 -7.31 18.18 22.50
N TYR A 312 -7.24 18.04 21.18
CA TYR A 312 -8.20 17.27 20.40
C TYR A 312 -8.26 15.80 20.82
N ARG A 313 -7.11 15.11 20.88
CA ARG A 313 -7.01 13.72 21.36
C ARG A 313 -7.52 13.56 22.79
N SER A 314 -7.21 14.53 23.67
CA SER A 314 -7.66 14.50 25.07
C SER A 314 -9.17 14.63 25.19
N ASN A 315 -9.81 15.46 24.36
CA ASN A 315 -11.26 15.65 24.36
C ASN A 315 -12.00 14.41 23.84
N MET A 316 -11.50 13.79 22.77
CA MET A 316 -12.14 12.60 22.18
C MET A 316 -12.00 11.35 23.06
N ARG A 317 -10.92 11.23 23.86
CA ARG A 317 -10.76 10.13 24.84
C ARG A 317 -11.75 10.19 26.02
N ASN A 318 -12.44 11.31 26.21
CA ASN A 318 -13.40 11.51 27.30
C ASN A 318 -14.86 11.25 26.88
N TYR A 319 -15.09 10.86 25.62
CA TYR A 319 -16.38 10.40 25.08
C TYR A 319 -16.36 8.89 24.86
#